data_AF-A0A3C2BTK4-F1
#
_entry.id   AF-A0A3C2BTK4-F1
#
_cell.length_a   1.000
_cell.length_b   1.000
_cell.length_c   1.000
_cell.angle_alpha   90.00
_cell.angle_beta   90.00
_cell.angle_gamma   90.00
#
_symmetry.space_group_name_H-M   'P 1'
#
loop_
_entity.id
_entity.type
_entity.pdbx_description
1 polymer ?
#
loop_
_entity_poly.entity_id
_entity_poly.type
_entity_poly.pdbx_seq_one_letter_code
_entity_poly.pdbx_strand_id
1 'polypeptide(L)' 'VLLDFNRAVNLPCAYTDLATCPLPPAENRLTVAIEAGEQTPVERLAAGELQAAK' A
#
# COMPACT_ATOMS: atom_id res chain seq x y z
N VAL A 1 -18.07 -17.19 0.61
CA VAL A 1 -17.36 -16.01 0.07
C VAL A 1 -15.87 -16.34 0.04
N LEU A 2 -15.15 -15.97 -1.02
CA LEU A 2 -13.69 -16.15 -1.13
C LEU A 2 -13.01 -14.79 -0.96
N LEU A 3 -11.96 -14.75 -0.14
CA LEU A 3 -11.08 -13.59 -0.02
C LEU A 3 -9.81 -13.85 -0.83
N ASP A 4 -9.54 -13.00 -1.81
CA ASP A 4 -8.43 -13.16 -2.77
C ASP A 4 -7.49 -11.95 -2.73
N PHE A 5 -6.33 -12.12 -2.09
CA PHE A 5 -5.33 -11.07 -1.98
C PHE A 5 -4.60 -10.77 -3.29
N ASN A 6 -4.67 -11.65 -4.30
CA ASN A 6 -4.07 -11.37 -5.61
C ASN A 6 -4.75 -10.21 -6.34
N ARG A 7 -5.94 -9.80 -5.87
CA ARG A 7 -6.73 -8.71 -6.43
C ARG A 7 -6.78 -7.49 -5.52
N ALA A 8 -5.92 -7.41 -4.50
CA ALA A 8 -5.77 -6.22 -3.68
C ALA A 8 -5.21 -5.07 -4.54
N VAL A 9 -5.81 -3.88 -4.42
CA VAL A 9 -5.46 -2.69 -5.20
C VAL A 9 -5.07 -1.53 -4.28
N ASN A 10 -4.16 -0.70 -4.76
CA ASN A 10 -3.79 0.54 -4.11
C ASN A 10 -4.89 1.60 -4.28
N LEU A 11 -5.17 2.33 -3.20
CA LEU A 11 -6.04 3.50 -3.26
C LEU A 11 -5.29 4.73 -3.81
N PRO A 12 -5.99 5.79 -4.25
CA PRO A 12 -5.35 6.96 -4.85
C PRO A 12 -4.24 7.61 -4.01
N CYS A 13 -4.32 7.57 -2.66
CA CYS A 13 -3.28 8.10 -1.78
C CYS A 13 -1.92 7.38 -1.91
N ALA A 14 -1.90 6.14 -2.41
CA ALA A 14 -0.64 5.45 -2.69
C ALA A 14 0.17 6.18 -3.78
N TYR A 15 -0.49 6.89 -4.69
CA TYR A 15 0.10 7.56 -5.84
C TYR A 15 0.30 9.06 -5.65
N THR A 16 -0.47 9.71 -4.76
CA THR A 16 -0.39 11.15 -4.52
C THR A 16 -0.73 11.53 -3.09
N ASP A 17 -0.06 12.54 -2.55
CA ASP A 17 -0.33 13.07 -1.21
C ASP A 17 -1.58 13.96 -1.17
N LEU A 18 -2.17 14.28 -2.32
CA LEU A 18 -3.35 15.14 -2.43
C LEU A 18 -4.67 14.37 -2.29
N ALA A 19 -4.62 13.04 -2.14
CA ALA A 19 -5.80 12.19 -2.03
C ALA A 19 -6.04 11.72 -0.60
N THR A 20 -7.29 11.85 -0.13
CA THR A 20 -7.72 11.31 1.16
C THR A 20 -8.15 9.86 1.03
N CYS A 21 -7.62 8.99 1.90
CA CYS A 21 -7.99 7.57 1.95
C CYS A 21 -8.69 7.18 3.26
N PRO A 22 -9.60 6.19 3.21
CA PRO A 22 -10.09 5.54 4.42
C PRO A 22 -8.95 4.82 5.13
N LEU A 23 -8.81 5.07 6.43
CA LEU A 23 -7.89 4.33 7.27
C LEU A 23 -8.57 3.03 7.74
N PRO A 24 -7.96 1.84 7.57
CA PRO A 24 -8.53 0.62 8.10
C PRO A 24 -8.50 0.65 9.64
N PRO A 25 -9.49 0.03 10.31
CA PRO A 25 -9.46 -0.17 11.75
C PRO A 25 -8.26 -1.06 12.14
N ALA A 26 -7.83 -0.98 13.40
CA ALA A 26 -6.60 -1.64 13.87
C ALA A 26 -6.68 -3.16 13.73
N GLU A 27 -7.88 -3.73 13.91
CA GLU A 27 -8.21 -5.15 13.83
C GLU A 27 -7.98 -5.73 12.43
N ASN A 28 -7.94 -4.90 11.39
CA ASN A 28 -7.69 -5.33 10.01
C ASN A 28 -6.19 -5.45 9.69
N ARG A 29 -5.29 -5.27 10.67
CA ARG A 29 -3.86 -5.49 10.48
C ARG A 29 -3.51 -6.95 10.69
N LEU A 30 -3.17 -7.63 9.60
CA LEU A 30 -2.68 -9.00 9.64
C LEU A 30 -1.21 -9.02 10.09
N THR A 31 -0.85 -9.99 10.93
CA THR A 31 0.54 -10.17 11.41
C THR A 31 1.39 -11.00 10.44
N VAL A 32 0.78 -11.54 9.39
CA VAL A 32 1.44 -12.31 8.35
C VAL A 32 1.70 -11.44 7.13
N ALA A 33 2.83 -11.68 6.46
CA ALA A 33 3.14 -11.03 5.20
C ALA A 33 2.18 -11.51 4.09
N ILE A 34 1.72 -10.57 3.27
CA ILE A 34 0.94 -10.85 2.07
C ILE A 34 1.79 -10.41 0.87
N GLU A 35 2.39 -11.38 0.17
CA GLU A 35 3.31 -11.15 -0.95
C GLU A 35 2.58 -11.11 -2.31
N ALA A 36 1.29 -10.77 -2.31
CA ALA A 36 0.41 -10.78 -3.48
C ALA A 36 -0.36 -9.46 -3.61
N GLY A 37 -0.85 -9.17 -4.83
CA GLY A 37 -1.58 -7.95 -5.16
C GLY A 37 -0.69 -6.84 -5.71
N GLU A 38 -1.23 -5.62 -5.79
CA GLU A 38 -0.46 -4.45 -6.21
C GLU A 38 0.67 -4.12 -5.21
N GLN A 39 1.86 -3.87 -5.74
CA GLN A 39 3.02 -3.43 -4.96
C GLN A 39 3.02 -1.91 -4.75
N THR A 40 3.94 -1.41 -3.93
CA THR A 40 4.17 0.04 -3.79
C THR A 40 4.44 0.67 -5.17
N PRO A 41 3.74 1.75 -5.54
CA PRO A 41 3.95 2.40 -6.83
C PRO A 41 5.41 2.81 -7.05
N VAL A 42 5.90 2.65 -8.28
CA VAL A 42 7.31 2.89 -8.64
C VAL A 42 7.72 4.34 -8.36
N GLU A 43 6.80 5.28 -8.52
CA GLU A 43 7.00 6.71 -8.23
C GLU A 43 7.34 6.95 -6.75
N ARG A 44 6.82 6.12 -5.84
CA ARG A 44 7.14 6.16 -4.41
C ARG A 44 8.47 5.50 -4.09
N LEU A 45 8.88 4.48 -4.84
CA LEU A 45 10.17 3.80 -4.67
C LEU A 45 11.34 4.70 -5.09
N ALA A 46 11.20 5.39 -6.22
CA ALA A 46 12.19 6.38 -6.68
C ALA A 46 12.31 7.58 -5.72
N ALA A 47 11.21 8.00 -5.08
CA ALA A 47 11.24 9.01 -4.03
C ALA A 47 11.88 8.48 -2.72
N GLY A 48 11.70 7.19 -2.42
CA GLY A 48 12.22 6.51 -1.24
C GLY A 48 13.74 6.30 -1.22
N GLU A 49 14.40 6.24 -2.38
CA GLU A 49 15.87 6.23 -2.46
C GLU A 49 16.48 7.55 -1.94
N LEU A 50 15.75 8.66 -2.03
CA LEU A 50 16.15 9.94 -1.42
C LEU A 50 15.84 9.98 0.09
N GLN A 51 14.83 9.24 0.55
CA GLN A 51 14.43 9.19 1.97
C GLN A 51 15.29 8.23 2.80
N ALA A 52 15.83 7.15 2.21
CA ALA A 52 16.74 6.22 2.87
C ALA A 52 18.17 6.79 3.06
N ALA A 53 18.46 7.93 2.44
CA ALA A 53 19.71 8.68 2.60
C ALA A 53 19.61 9.78 3.69
N LYS A 54 18.59 9.76 4.55
CA LYS A 54 18.43 10.66 5.69
C LYS A 54 18.33 9.93 7.01
#